data_AF-A0A521BUQ5-F1
#
_entry.id   AF-A0A521BUQ5-F1
#
_cell.length_a   1.000
_cell.length_b   1.000
_cell.length_c   1.000
_cell.angle_alpha   90.00
_cell.angle_beta   90.00
_cell.angle_gamma   90.00
#
_symmetry.space_group_name_H-M   'P 1'
#
loop_
_entity.id
_entity.type
_entity.pdbx_description
1 polymer ?
#
loop_
_entity_poly.entity_id
_entity_poly.type
_entity_poly.pdbx_seq_one_letter_code
_entity_poly.pdbx_strand_id
1 'polypeptide(L)'
;MRNDISVEYPKQTRIKGDIQQLDPDHAVNELWQVLTGSKKGRTSEDQITVFDGVGFVVEDFSATRWLHQKATDGAPSEMLDLVADPHDPKDLLGMIRRCTHRAVQAA
;
A
#
# COMPACT_ATOMS: atom_id res chain seq x y z
N MET A 1 -0.34 33.38 8.78
CA MET A 1 -0.42 32.11 9.53
C MET A 1 0.28 31.04 8.71
N ARG A 2 1.28 30.34 9.27
CA ARG A 2 1.84 29.14 8.64
C ARG A 2 1.16 27.95 9.32
N ASN A 3 0.43 27.15 8.55
CA ASN A 3 -0.11 25.88 9.03
C ASN A 3 1.03 24.87 9.11
N ASP A 4 1.00 23.99 10.11
CA ASP A 4 2.01 22.94 10.23
C ASP A 4 1.55 21.72 9.41
N ILE A 5 2.28 21.42 8.34
CA ILE A 5 1.89 20.42 7.34
C ILE A 5 2.69 19.15 7.58
N SER A 6 1.99 18.03 7.77
CA SER A 6 2.58 16.71 7.84
C SER A 6 2.20 15.87 6.61
N VAL A 7 3.15 15.08 6.11
CA VAL A 7 2.99 14.23 4.92
C VAL A 7 3.52 12.82 5.17
N GLU A 8 3.07 11.84 4.40
CA GLU A 8 3.56 10.47 4.49
C GLU A 8 4.97 10.31 3.90
N TYR A 9 5.14 10.69 2.63
CA TYR A 9 6.40 10.60 1.89
C TYR A 9 6.62 11.84 1.02
N PRO A 10 7.50 12.77 1.41
CA PRO A 10 7.59 14.10 0.80
C PRO A 10 7.79 14.07 -0.71
N LYS A 11 8.68 13.20 -1.22
CA LYS A 11 8.96 13.13 -2.66
C LYS A 11 7.71 12.81 -3.49
N GLN A 12 6.81 11.96 -2.98
CA GLN A 12 5.56 11.65 -3.65
C GLN A 12 4.52 12.73 -3.44
N THR A 13 4.34 13.21 -2.20
CA THR A 13 3.32 14.22 -1.87
C THR A 13 3.59 15.55 -2.58
N ARG A 14 4.85 15.91 -2.87
CA ARG A 14 5.20 17.08 -3.69
C ARG A 14 4.65 17.05 -5.12
N ILE A 15 4.30 15.87 -5.63
CA ILE A 15 3.81 15.67 -7.00
C ILE A 15 2.28 15.50 -7.00
N LYS A 16 1.71 14.92 -5.94
CA LYS A 16 0.30 14.48 -5.91
C LYS A 16 -0.57 15.16 -4.87
N GLY A 17 0.02 15.70 -3.80
CA GLY A 17 -0.68 16.28 -2.67
C GLY A 17 -0.94 17.77 -2.86
N ASP A 18 -1.62 18.38 -1.90
CA ASP A 18 -1.95 19.80 -1.91
C ASP A 18 -0.68 20.68 -1.85
N ILE A 19 0.40 20.21 -1.21
CA ILE A 19 1.68 20.94 -1.16
C ILE A 19 2.33 21.15 -2.54
N GLN A 20 1.83 20.53 -3.61
CA GLN A 20 2.25 20.81 -4.99
C GLN A 20 1.98 22.28 -5.40
N GLN A 21 1.04 22.95 -4.72
CA GLN A 21 0.70 24.37 -4.94
C GLN A 21 1.61 25.34 -4.18
N LEU A 22 2.49 24.81 -3.31
CA LEU A 22 3.42 25.58 -2.51
C LEU A 22 4.81 25.61 -3.17
N ASP A 23 5.71 26.43 -2.60
CA ASP A 23 7.11 26.41 -2.99
C ASP A 23 7.71 24.98 -2.87
N PRO A 24 8.56 24.54 -3.83
CA PRO A 24 9.17 23.20 -3.80
C PRO A 24 9.89 22.86 -2.49
N ASP A 25 10.47 23.88 -1.84
CA ASP A 25 11.22 23.76 -0.59
C ASP A 25 10.39 24.16 0.65
N HIS A 26 9.07 24.37 0.49
CA HIS A 26 8.18 24.72 1.59
C HIS A 26 8.25 23.66 2.69
N ALA A 27 8.72 24.00 3.89
CA ALA A 27 8.95 23.00 4.94
C ALA A 27 7.70 22.14 5.26
N VAL A 28 7.91 20.83 5.38
CA VAL A 28 6.89 19.86 5.82
C VAL A 28 7.51 18.94 6.88
N ASN A 29 6.66 18.31 7.68
CA ASN A 29 7.05 17.24 8.59
C ASN A 29 6.69 15.89 7.98
N GLU A 30 7.53 14.88 8.17
CA GLU A 30 7.13 13.52 7.85
C GLU A 30 6.32 12.94 9.00
N LEU A 31 5.18 12.31 8.70
CA LEU A 31 4.24 11.82 9.71
C LEU A 31 4.92 10.83 10.68
N TRP A 32 5.84 9.99 10.19
CA TRP A 32 6.58 9.06 11.03
C TRP A 32 7.43 9.77 12.11
N GLN A 33 7.92 10.99 11.85
CA GLN A 33 8.68 11.76 12.84
C GLN A 33 7.77 12.23 13.97
N VAL A 34 6.52 12.57 13.66
CA VAL A 34 5.51 12.93 14.67
C VAL A 34 5.12 11.70 15.48
N LEU A 35 4.84 10.58 14.82
CA LEU A 35 4.44 9.32 15.48
C LEU A 35 5.54 8.74 16.39
N THR A 36 6.81 8.93 16.03
CA THR A 36 7.95 8.48 16.83
C THR A 36 8.43 9.49 17.87
N GLY A 37 7.82 10.68 17.93
CA GLY A 37 8.21 11.76 18.84
C GLY A 37 9.50 12.50 18.43
N SER A 38 10.07 12.21 17.26
CA SER A 38 11.23 12.95 16.71
C SER A 38 10.87 14.40 16.35
N LYS A 39 9.60 14.67 16.03
CA LYS A 39 9.02 16.00 15.94
C LYS A 39 7.75 16.10 16.76
N LYS A 40 7.43 17.29 17.25
CA LYS A 40 6.14 17.54 17.91
C LYS A 40 5.03 17.54 16.85
N GLY A 41 3.89 16.96 17.20
CA GLY A 41 2.65 17.15 16.45
C GLY A 41 2.03 18.51 16.80
N ARG A 42 0.72 18.52 17.10
CA ARG A 42 0.05 19.74 17.58
C ARG A 42 0.67 20.24 18.90
N THR A 43 0.90 21.55 18.98
CA THR A 43 1.57 22.23 20.11
C THR A 43 0.70 23.26 20.83
N SER A 44 -0.42 23.70 20.25
CA SER A 44 -1.40 24.57 20.91
C SER A 44 -2.84 24.34 20.39
N GLU A 45 -3.84 24.82 21.13
CA GLU A 45 -5.24 24.73 20.74
C GLU A 45 -5.56 25.56 19.48
N ASP A 46 -4.98 26.75 19.36
CA ASP A 46 -5.20 27.63 18.20
C ASP A 46 -4.40 27.21 16.94
N GLN A 47 -3.50 26.22 17.06
CA GLN A 47 -2.70 25.76 15.93
C GLN A 47 -3.55 24.98 14.92
N ILE A 48 -3.50 25.40 13.66
CA ILE A 48 -4.04 24.67 12.51
C ILE A 48 -2.98 23.69 12.00
N THR A 49 -3.32 22.41 11.97
CA THR A 49 -2.49 21.33 11.41
C THR A 49 -3.14 20.77 10.15
N VAL A 50 -2.34 20.49 9.13
CA VAL A 50 -2.79 19.84 7.89
C VAL A 50 -2.06 18.52 7.75
N PHE A 51 -2.81 17.44 7.54
CA PHE A 51 -2.26 16.19 7.04
C PHE A 51 -2.57 16.11 5.56
N ASP A 52 -1.55 16.31 4.72
CA ASP A 52 -1.66 16.18 3.26
C ASP A 52 -1.31 14.74 2.88
N GLY A 53 -2.34 13.89 2.98
CA GLY A 53 -2.28 12.45 2.73
C GLY A 53 -2.67 12.13 1.30
N VAL A 54 -1.81 11.37 0.61
CA VAL A 54 -2.02 10.88 -0.77
C VAL A 54 -1.98 9.36 -0.86
N GLY A 55 -1.72 8.67 0.25
CA GLY A 55 -1.54 7.24 0.35
C GLY A 55 -0.12 6.80 -0.02
N PHE A 56 0.51 6.00 0.82
CA PHE A 56 1.81 5.38 0.57
C PHE A 56 1.78 3.88 0.81
N VAL A 57 2.64 3.14 0.08
CA VAL A 57 2.62 1.66 0.01
C VAL A 57 2.67 0.96 1.38
N VAL A 58 3.21 1.62 2.41
CA VAL A 58 3.25 1.06 3.76
C VAL A 58 1.85 0.88 4.37
N GLU A 59 0.89 1.72 4.00
CA GLU A 59 -0.50 1.64 4.45
C GLU A 59 -1.17 0.41 3.86
N ASP A 60 -1.12 0.27 2.53
CA ASP A 60 -1.64 -0.89 1.81
C ASP A 60 -0.97 -2.18 2.25
N PHE A 61 0.35 -2.16 2.44
CA PHE A 61 1.09 -3.31 2.94
C PHE A 61 0.61 -3.73 4.33
N SER A 62 0.40 -2.77 5.24
CA SER A 62 -0.09 -3.02 6.59
C SER A 62 -1.51 -3.58 6.58
N ALA A 63 -2.40 -3.02 5.75
CA ALA A 63 -3.75 -3.52 5.54
C ALA A 63 -3.74 -4.94 4.95
N THR A 64 -2.88 -5.20 3.97
CA THR A 64 -2.75 -6.52 3.33
C THR A 64 -2.25 -7.57 4.31
N ARG A 65 -1.29 -7.23 5.19
CA ARG A 65 -0.85 -8.14 6.26
C ARG A 65 -1.97 -8.48 7.24
N TRP A 66 -2.78 -7.48 7.60
CA TRP A 66 -3.93 -7.69 8.45
C TRP A 66 -4.98 -8.60 7.77
N LEU A 67 -5.30 -8.34 6.50
CA LEU A 67 -6.21 -9.17 5.71
C LEU A 67 -5.71 -10.61 5.57
N HIS A 68 -4.43 -10.78 5.27
CA HIS A 68 -3.79 -12.09 5.18
C HIS A 68 -3.94 -12.86 6.50
N GLN A 69 -3.68 -12.22 7.64
CA GLN A 69 -3.88 -12.84 8.95
C GLN A 69 -5.33 -13.30 9.13
N LYS A 70 -6.31 -12.48 8.75
CA LYS A 70 -7.73 -12.86 8.83
C LYS A 70 -8.08 -14.04 7.94
N ALA A 71 -7.56 -14.09 6.72
CA ALA A 71 -7.73 -15.22 5.83
C ALA A 71 -7.15 -16.50 6.43
N THR A 72 -5.94 -16.44 7.00
CA THR A 72 -5.31 -17.60 7.65
C THR A 72 -5.99 -18.00 8.96
N ASP A 73 -6.66 -17.08 9.65
CA ASP A 73 -7.43 -17.34 10.87
C ASP A 73 -8.83 -17.95 10.61
N GLY A 74 -9.14 -18.29 9.35
CA GLY A 74 -10.38 -18.98 8.97
C GLY A 74 -11.51 -18.06 8.53
N ALA A 75 -11.22 -16.80 8.15
CA ALA A 75 -12.20 -15.99 7.44
C ALA A 75 -12.59 -16.67 6.11
N PRO A 76 -13.86 -16.56 5.67
CA PRO A 76 -14.31 -17.11 4.40
C PRO A 76 -13.42 -16.64 3.26
N SER A 77 -12.75 -17.59 2.60
CA SER A 77 -11.77 -17.35 1.56
C SER A 77 -11.75 -18.52 0.58
N GLU A 78 -11.34 -18.24 -0.66
CA GLU A 78 -11.16 -19.24 -1.71
C GLU A 78 -9.71 -19.18 -2.20
N MET A 79 -9.10 -20.36 -2.36
CA MET A 79 -7.77 -20.46 -2.93
C MET A 79 -7.86 -20.38 -4.46
N LEU A 80 -7.28 -19.34 -5.04
CA LEU A 80 -7.21 -19.15 -6.48
C LEU A 80 -5.84 -19.55 -7.01
N ASP A 81 -5.85 -20.27 -8.13
CA ASP A 81 -4.65 -20.58 -8.91
C ASP A 81 -4.32 -19.38 -9.82
N LEU A 82 -3.55 -18.42 -9.28
CA LEU A 82 -3.23 -17.16 -9.97
C LEU A 82 -1.95 -17.24 -10.82
N VAL A 83 -1.05 -18.17 -10.50
CA VAL A 83 0.27 -18.27 -11.14
C VAL A 83 0.48 -19.71 -11.55
N ALA A 84 0.86 -19.91 -12.82
CA ALA A 84 1.17 -21.23 -13.34
C ALA A 84 2.28 -21.92 -12.52
N ASP A 85 2.02 -23.17 -12.10
CA ASP A 85 2.96 -24.01 -11.35
C ASP A 85 3.28 -25.32 -12.13
N PRO A 86 4.04 -25.24 -13.24
CA PRO A 86 4.41 -26.44 -14.00
C PRO A 86 5.56 -27.20 -13.33
N HIS A 87 5.50 -28.54 -13.37
CA HIS A 87 6.59 -29.40 -12.85
C HIS A 87 7.97 -29.12 -13.48
N ASP A 88 8.01 -28.82 -14.78
CA ASP A 88 9.18 -28.20 -15.42
C ASP A 88 8.86 -26.71 -15.59
N PRO A 89 9.60 -25.79 -14.94
CA PRO A 89 9.36 -24.35 -15.03
C PRO A 89 9.45 -23.80 -16.47
N LYS A 90 10.00 -24.57 -17.41
CA LYS A 90 10.08 -24.22 -18.83
C LYS A 90 8.96 -24.84 -19.69
N ASP A 91 8.19 -25.81 -19.18
CA ASP A 91 7.13 -26.53 -19.91
C ASP A 91 5.73 -25.95 -19.65
N LEU A 92 5.55 -24.64 -19.89
CA LEU A 92 4.25 -23.99 -19.75
C LEU A 92 3.22 -24.55 -20.77
N LEU A 93 3.67 -24.83 -22.00
CA LEU A 93 2.81 -25.36 -23.06
C LEU A 93 2.30 -26.77 -22.74
N GLY A 94 3.17 -27.65 -22.23
CA GLY A 94 2.77 -28.99 -21.81
C GLY A 94 1.80 -28.95 -20.64
N MET A 95 1.97 -28.01 -19.69
CA MET A 95 1.01 -27.81 -18.59
C MET A 95 -0.40 -27.50 -19.14
N ILE A 96 -0.52 -26.51 -20.04
CA ILE A 96 -1.79 -26.14 -20.66
C ILE A 96 -2.42 -27.32 -21.40
N ARG A 97 -1.64 -28.04 -22.22
CA ARG A 97 -2.14 -29.20 -22.97
C ARG A 97 -2.69 -30.31 -22.05
N ARG A 98 -2.01 -30.59 -20.94
CA ARG A 98 -2.47 -31.55 -19.92
C ARG A 98 -3.76 -31.08 -19.25
N CYS A 99 -3.87 -29.79 -18.92
CA CYS A 99 -5.09 -29.21 -18.35
C CYS A 99 -6.28 -29.32 -19.31
N THR A 100 -6.11 -28.93 -20.58
CA THR A 100 -7.19 -29.03 -21.59
C THR A 100 -7.65 -30.47 -21.80
N HIS A 101 -6.72 -31.43 -21.82
CA HIS A 101 -7.07 -32.85 -21.96
C HIS A 101 -7.92 -33.36 -20.79
N ARG A 102 -7.58 -32.98 -19.55
CA ARG A 102 -8.37 -33.34 -18.35
C ARG A 102 -9.77 -32.73 -18.37
N ALA A 103 -9.91 -31.47 -18.78
CA ALA A 103 -11.21 -30.81 -18.86
C ALA A 103 -12.15 -31.48 -19.87
N VAL A 104 -11.62 -31.96 -21.00
CA VAL A 104 -12.40 -32.70 -22.01
C VAL A 104 -12.80 -34.10 -21.53
N GLN A 105 -11.98 -34.74 -20.68
CA GLN A 105 -12.30 -36.07 -20.13
C GLN A 105 -13.30 -36.06 -18.96
N ALA A 106 -13.50 -34.90 -18.32
CA ALA A 106 -14.41 -34.73 -17.19
C ALA A 106 -15.82 -34.26 -17.59
N ALA A 107 -16.06 -34.02 -18.89
CA ALA A 107 -17.33 -33.59 -19.48
C ALA A 107 -18.02 -34.76 -20.20
#